data_AF-A0A9X1VG67-F1
#
_entry.id   AF-A0A9X1VG67-F1
#
_cell.length_a   1.000
_cell.length_b   1.000
_cell.length_c   1.000
_cell.angle_alpha   90.00
_cell.angle_beta   90.00
_cell.angle_gamma   90.00
#
_symmetry.space_group_name_H-M   'P 1'
#
loop_
_entity.id
_entity.type
_entity.pdbx_description
1 polymer ?
#
loop_
_entity_poly.entity_id
_entity_poly.type
_entity_poly.pdbx_seq_one_letter_code
_entity_poly.pdbx_strand_id
1 'polypeptide(L)'
;MKRSFITLLSAAALLVCAVGCNSNDSVKQAEKVNEAKIDSTTADTDMGKVEKEGKDYDAEFLAKAASGGMLEVEMGKAVAARAVTPDAKKFAEQMVSDHTKSNAELMALAAKKNVTLPTALSDKHQGVLKDVTEEKGVKMDQEYMKEMLKDHEEDVKEFTDASIKASDPDIKAFAAKNVPVLKMHLDMVTKMKPTVDAAK
;
A
#
# COMPACT_ATOMS: atom_id res chain seq x y z
N MET A 1 23.42 64.34 9.83
CA MET A 1 22.82 63.47 10.85
C MET A 1 22.04 62.38 10.11
N LYS A 2 22.65 61.26 9.67
CA LYS A 2 22.68 59.93 10.33
C LYS A 2 21.42 59.73 11.22
N ARG A 3 20.52 58.77 10.95
CA ARG A 3 20.76 57.31 10.91
C ARG A 3 19.74 56.55 10.04
N SER A 4 20.24 55.66 9.20
CA SER A 4 19.51 54.53 8.61
C SER A 4 19.17 53.49 9.67
N PHE A 5 18.02 52.82 9.54
CA PHE A 5 17.76 51.53 10.18
C PHE A 5 17.38 50.52 9.11
N ILE A 6 18.36 49.67 8.80
CA ILE A 6 18.20 48.43 8.05
C ILE A 6 17.96 47.35 9.10
N THR A 7 16.79 46.71 9.09
CA THR A 7 16.57 45.46 9.81
C THR A 7 16.66 44.31 8.81
N LEU A 8 17.87 43.75 8.70
CA LEU A 8 18.06 42.36 8.28
C LEU A 8 17.46 41.46 9.36
N LEU A 9 16.42 40.68 9.04
CA LEU A 9 16.20 39.38 9.69
C LEU A 9 16.73 38.33 8.73
N SER A 10 17.86 37.75 9.09
CA SER A 10 18.45 36.59 8.44
C SER A 10 18.53 35.45 9.44
N ALA A 11 18.44 34.23 8.91
CA ALA A 11 18.59 32.91 9.53
C ALA A 11 17.36 32.40 10.34
N ALA A 12 16.92 31.15 10.20
CA ALA A 12 17.60 29.98 9.66
C ALA A 12 16.62 29.06 8.92
N ALA A 13 16.90 28.78 7.64
CA ALA A 13 16.42 27.55 7.02
C ALA A 13 17.24 26.40 7.62
N LEU A 14 16.67 25.68 8.57
CA LEU A 14 17.21 24.40 9.04
C LEU A 14 17.05 23.39 7.91
N LEU A 15 18.04 23.37 7.02
CA LEU A 15 18.26 22.25 6.12
C LEU A 15 18.87 21.12 6.96
N VAL A 16 18.01 20.29 7.55
CA VAL A 16 18.43 19.05 8.21
C VAL A 16 18.79 18.06 7.09
N CYS A 17 20.05 18.09 6.66
CA CYS A 17 20.63 16.99 5.89
C CYS A 17 20.91 15.82 6.83
N ALA A 18 19.87 15.06 7.16
CA ALA A 18 20.04 13.74 7.74
C ALA A 18 20.46 12.76 6.63
N VAL A 19 21.77 12.61 6.43
CA VAL A 19 22.33 11.50 5.64
C VAL A 19 22.10 10.22 6.46
N GLY A 20 20.94 9.59 6.25
CA GLY A 20 20.55 8.35 6.90
C GLY A 20 19.61 7.55 6.00
N CYS A 21 20.15 6.49 5.40
CA CYS A 21 19.49 5.49 4.56
C CYS A 21 18.41 6.05 3.63
N ASN A 22 18.82 6.64 2.51
CA ASN A 22 17.87 7.05 1.46
C ASN A 22 17.46 5.79 0.67
N SER A 23 16.54 5.02 1.24
CA SER A 23 15.81 4.00 0.48
C SER A 23 15.07 4.71 -0.66
N ASN A 24 15.30 4.30 -1.91
CA ASN A 24 14.50 4.81 -3.03
C ASN A 24 13.08 4.21 -3.05
N ASP A 25 12.83 3.16 -2.26
CA ASP A 25 11.51 2.58 -2.05
C ASP A 25 10.49 3.58 -1.49
N SER A 26 9.36 3.72 -2.19
CA SER A 26 8.32 4.70 -1.84
C SER A 26 7.58 4.40 -0.53
N VAL A 27 7.46 3.13 -0.13
CA VAL A 27 6.79 2.74 1.12
C VAL A 27 7.65 3.14 2.30
N LYS A 28 8.94 2.81 2.28
CA LYS A 28 9.89 3.18 3.34
C LYS A 28 10.01 4.69 3.51
N GLN A 29 9.92 5.46 2.43
CA GLN A 29 9.90 6.92 2.50
C GLN A 29 8.63 7.43 3.21
N ALA A 30 7.47 6.89 2.87
CA ALA A 30 6.21 7.25 3.53
C ALA A 30 6.22 6.88 5.02
N GLU A 31 6.71 5.68 5.37
CA GLU A 31 6.87 5.22 6.75
C GLU A 31 7.78 6.17 7.56
N LYS A 32 8.95 6.54 7.02
CA LYS A 32 9.87 7.48 7.69
C LYS A 32 9.24 8.86 7.93
N VAL A 33 8.45 9.35 6.98
CA VAL A 33 7.71 10.61 7.15
C VAL A 33 6.64 10.47 8.24
N ASN A 34 5.95 9.33 8.29
CA ASN A 34 4.92 9.06 9.29
C ASN A 34 5.52 8.92 10.69
N GLU A 35 6.62 8.20 10.85
CA GLU A 35 7.37 8.07 12.11
C GLU A 35 7.76 9.46 12.65
N ALA A 36 8.34 10.32 11.81
CA ALA A 36 8.71 11.68 12.21
C ALA A 36 7.50 12.54 12.62
N LYS A 37 6.36 12.39 11.95
CA LYS A 37 5.10 13.06 12.34
C LYS A 37 4.61 12.55 13.69
N ILE A 38 4.60 11.24 13.90
CA ILE A 38 4.12 10.60 15.12
C ILE A 38 4.98 11.03 16.30
N ASP A 39 6.31 10.92 16.17
CA ASP A 39 7.30 11.34 17.18
C ASP A 39 7.10 12.79 17.62
N SER A 40 6.76 13.69 16.68
CA SER A 40 6.54 15.10 16.99
C SER A 40 5.25 15.38 17.77
N THR A 41 4.33 14.41 17.84
CA THR A 41 2.98 14.58 18.43
C THR A 41 2.72 13.73 19.66
N THR A 42 3.58 12.74 19.94
CA THR A 42 3.43 11.83 21.09
C THR A 42 4.27 12.29 22.28
N ALA A 43 3.71 12.17 23.49
CA ALA A 43 4.42 12.53 24.73
C ALA A 43 5.44 11.46 25.15
N ASP A 44 6.57 11.86 25.73
CA ASP A 44 7.56 10.93 26.32
C ASP A 44 7.08 10.42 27.70
N THR A 45 6.08 9.55 27.66
CA THR A 45 5.48 8.86 28.83
C THR A 45 5.13 7.43 28.44
N ASP A 46 4.91 6.54 29.40
CA ASP A 46 4.52 5.16 29.09
C ASP A 46 3.22 5.09 28.28
N MET A 47 2.25 5.98 28.55
CA MET A 47 1.03 6.09 27.75
C MET A 47 1.29 6.61 26.34
N GLY A 48 2.19 7.59 26.20
CA GLY A 48 2.58 8.12 24.89
C GLY A 48 3.36 7.13 24.04
N LYS A 49 4.09 6.19 24.66
CA LYS A 49 4.72 5.06 23.95
C LYS A 49 3.69 4.09 23.37
N VAL A 50 2.66 3.74 24.14
CA VAL A 50 1.56 2.88 23.65
C VAL A 50 0.80 3.57 22.51
N GLU A 51 0.56 4.88 22.62
CA GLU A 51 -0.06 5.67 21.55
C GLU A 51 0.82 5.71 20.29
N LYS A 52 2.13 5.89 20.44
CA LYS A 52 3.10 5.85 19.35
C LYS A 52 3.07 4.50 18.64
N GLU A 53 3.20 3.39 19.37
CA GLU A 53 3.19 2.04 18.80
C GLU A 53 1.91 1.76 18.00
N GLY A 54 0.74 2.20 18.50
CA GLY A 54 -0.52 2.08 17.79
C GLY A 54 -0.56 2.90 16.48
N LYS A 55 -0.08 4.14 16.53
CA LYS A 55 0.00 5.02 15.35
C LYS A 55 1.01 4.52 14.32
N ASP A 56 2.14 3.98 14.77
CA ASP A 56 3.16 3.41 13.89
C ASP A 56 2.60 2.20 13.15
N TYR A 57 1.92 1.28 13.86
CA TYR A 57 1.24 0.14 13.25
C TYR A 57 0.19 0.57 12.22
N ASP A 58 -0.65 1.55 12.57
CA ASP A 58 -1.70 2.07 11.69
C ASP A 58 -1.10 2.69 10.42
N ALA A 59 -0.04 3.49 10.55
CA ALA A 59 0.62 4.13 9.41
C ALA A 59 1.33 3.12 8.50
N GLU A 60 2.00 2.12 9.08
CA GLU A 60 2.65 1.02 8.36
C GLU A 60 1.61 0.20 7.57
N PHE A 61 0.50 -0.17 8.21
CA PHE A 61 -0.59 -0.89 7.56
C PHE A 61 -1.14 -0.13 6.34
N LEU A 62 -1.48 1.16 6.50
CA LEU A 62 -2.02 1.96 5.40
C LEU A 62 -1.00 2.13 4.26
N ALA A 63 0.29 2.30 4.58
CA ALA A 63 1.34 2.45 3.58
C ALA A 63 1.54 1.15 2.76
N LYS A 64 1.55 -0.01 3.42
CA LYS A 64 1.63 -1.31 2.74
C LYS A 64 0.41 -1.60 1.89
N ALA A 65 -0.80 -1.41 2.45
CA ALA A 65 -2.05 -1.58 1.73
C ALA A 65 -2.14 -0.69 0.48
N ALA A 66 -1.59 0.53 0.54
CA ALA A 66 -1.54 1.42 -0.62
C ALA A 66 -0.64 0.87 -1.73
N SER A 67 0.54 0.35 -1.40
CA SER A 67 1.44 -0.26 -2.38
C SER A 67 0.88 -1.57 -2.95
N GLY A 68 0.22 -2.40 -2.12
CA GLY A 68 -0.46 -3.63 -2.57
C GLY A 68 -1.60 -3.31 -3.54
N GLY A 69 -2.51 -2.43 -3.13
CA GLY A 69 -3.63 -2.01 -3.96
C GLY A 69 -3.21 -1.33 -5.26
N MET A 70 -2.12 -0.57 -5.29
CA MET A 70 -1.56 -0.03 -6.55
C MET A 70 -1.08 -1.17 -7.47
N LEU A 71 -0.38 -2.17 -6.93
CA LEU A 71 0.13 -3.32 -7.69
C LEU A 71 -1.03 -4.06 -8.36
N GLU A 72 -2.07 -4.38 -7.60
CA GLU A 72 -3.20 -5.17 -8.09
C GLU A 72 -3.98 -4.45 -9.19
N VAL A 73 -4.10 -3.12 -9.10
CA VAL A 73 -4.73 -2.31 -10.15
C VAL A 73 -3.86 -2.23 -11.40
N GLU A 74 -2.55 -1.98 -11.27
CA GLU A 74 -1.64 -1.86 -12.42
C GLU A 74 -1.45 -3.20 -13.12
N MET A 75 -1.17 -4.26 -12.35
CA MET A 75 -1.00 -5.61 -12.84
C MET A 75 -2.31 -6.15 -13.43
N GLY A 76 -3.44 -5.94 -12.75
CA GLY A 76 -4.77 -6.32 -13.25
C GLY A 76 -5.10 -5.65 -14.58
N LYS A 77 -4.77 -4.36 -14.78
CA LYS A 77 -4.95 -3.68 -16.07
C LYS A 77 -4.11 -4.32 -17.18
N ALA A 78 -2.84 -4.62 -16.88
CA ALA A 78 -1.93 -5.22 -17.85
C ALA A 78 -2.37 -6.63 -18.26
N VAL A 79 -2.91 -7.41 -17.32
CA VAL A 79 -3.41 -8.77 -17.57
C VAL A 79 -4.77 -8.74 -18.25
N ALA A 80 -5.73 -7.93 -17.80
CA ALA A 80 -7.04 -7.81 -18.46
C ALA A 80 -6.92 -7.42 -19.96
N ALA A 81 -5.90 -6.63 -20.31
CA ALA A 81 -5.62 -6.23 -21.69
C ALA A 81 -4.98 -7.32 -22.56
N ARG A 82 -4.22 -8.26 -21.98
CA ARG A 82 -3.35 -9.20 -22.72
C ARG A 82 -3.63 -10.68 -22.44
N ALA A 83 -4.47 -10.98 -21.46
CA ALA A 83 -4.77 -12.34 -21.05
C ALA A 83 -5.41 -13.13 -22.20
N VAL A 84 -5.04 -14.40 -22.28
CA VAL A 84 -5.51 -15.31 -23.33
C VAL A 84 -6.50 -16.36 -22.79
N THR A 85 -6.49 -16.59 -21.48
CA THR A 85 -7.47 -17.41 -20.78
C THR A 85 -8.63 -16.54 -20.27
N PRO A 86 -9.89 -16.99 -20.46
CA PRO A 86 -11.06 -16.24 -19.97
C PRO A 86 -11.06 -16.02 -18.45
N ASP A 87 -10.56 -16.99 -17.69
CA ASP A 87 -10.54 -16.94 -16.22
C ASP A 87 -9.54 -15.89 -15.71
N ALA A 88 -8.30 -15.85 -16.23
CA ALA A 88 -7.34 -14.82 -15.82
C ALA A 88 -7.81 -13.41 -16.20
N LYS A 89 -8.42 -13.26 -17.39
CA LYS A 89 -9.00 -11.99 -17.82
C LYS A 89 -10.11 -11.53 -16.87
N LYS A 90 -11.07 -12.42 -16.56
CA LYS A 90 -12.19 -12.12 -15.67
C LYS A 90 -11.71 -11.78 -14.26
N PHE A 91 -10.75 -12.53 -13.74
CA PHE A 91 -10.17 -12.27 -12.42
C PHE A 91 -9.50 -10.89 -12.40
N ALA A 92 -8.69 -10.57 -13.40
CA ALA A 92 -8.03 -9.28 -13.52
C ALA A 92 -8.99 -8.09 -13.61
N GLU A 93 -10.07 -8.21 -14.38
CA GLU A 93 -11.12 -7.20 -14.46
C GLU A 93 -11.79 -6.94 -13.09
N GLN A 94 -12.03 -8.01 -12.32
CA GLN A 94 -12.58 -7.90 -10.96
C GLN A 94 -11.59 -7.19 -10.03
N MET A 95 -10.29 -7.56 -10.07
CA MET A 95 -9.27 -6.91 -9.24
C MET A 95 -9.20 -5.41 -9.51
N VAL A 96 -9.17 -5.01 -10.78
CA VAL A 96 -9.14 -3.60 -11.15
C VAL A 96 -10.37 -2.86 -10.61
N SER A 97 -11.57 -3.43 -10.73
CA SER A 97 -12.80 -2.82 -10.22
C SER A 97 -12.75 -2.59 -8.70
N ASP A 98 -12.42 -3.65 -7.96
CA ASP A 98 -12.61 -3.65 -6.51
C ASP A 98 -11.47 -2.91 -5.81
N HIS A 99 -10.22 -3.13 -6.23
CA HIS A 99 -9.06 -2.46 -5.64
C HIS A 99 -9.00 -0.98 -6.04
N THR A 100 -9.49 -0.57 -7.22
CA THR A 100 -9.61 0.87 -7.54
C THR A 100 -10.54 1.57 -6.54
N LYS A 101 -11.66 0.94 -6.14
CA LYS A 101 -12.58 1.51 -5.15
C LYS A 101 -11.94 1.54 -3.76
N SER A 102 -11.34 0.43 -3.34
CA SER A 102 -10.68 0.33 -2.03
C SER A 102 -9.53 1.33 -1.90
N ASN A 103 -8.71 1.50 -2.94
CA ASN A 103 -7.62 2.48 -2.96
C ASN A 103 -8.12 3.91 -2.81
N ALA A 104 -9.24 4.27 -3.44
CA ALA A 104 -9.83 5.60 -3.29
C ALA A 104 -10.30 5.85 -1.85
N GLU A 105 -10.91 4.84 -1.21
CA GLU A 105 -11.30 4.90 0.21
C GLU A 105 -10.07 5.01 1.13
N LEU A 106 -9.03 4.23 0.85
CA LEU A 106 -7.75 4.25 1.57
C LEU A 106 -7.08 5.63 1.51
N MET A 107 -7.02 6.23 0.32
CA MET A 107 -6.46 7.58 0.13
C MET A 107 -7.23 8.63 0.95
N ALA A 108 -8.57 8.58 0.92
CA ALA A 108 -9.40 9.50 1.69
C ALA A 108 -9.21 9.31 3.21
N LEU A 109 -9.10 8.05 3.66
CA LEU A 109 -8.84 7.72 5.05
C LEU A 109 -7.47 8.22 5.51
N ALA A 110 -6.41 7.95 4.74
CA ALA A 110 -5.06 8.38 5.08
C ALA A 110 -4.96 9.91 5.18
N ALA A 111 -5.60 10.64 4.25
CA ALA A 111 -5.70 12.09 4.31
C ALA A 111 -6.40 12.58 5.59
N LYS A 112 -7.52 11.96 5.96
CA LYS A 112 -8.24 12.27 7.22
C LYS A 112 -7.38 12.02 8.47
N LYS A 113 -6.51 11.01 8.43
CA LYS A 113 -5.64 10.60 9.54
C LYS A 113 -4.25 11.25 9.51
N ASN A 114 -3.99 12.14 8.55
CA ASN A 114 -2.68 12.76 8.34
C ASN A 114 -1.54 11.73 8.12
N VAL A 115 -1.90 10.54 7.64
CA VAL A 115 -0.96 9.48 7.27
C VAL A 115 -0.50 9.72 5.83
N THR A 116 0.81 9.73 5.64
CA THR A 116 1.44 9.82 4.32
C THR A 116 1.40 8.44 3.67
N LEU A 117 0.88 8.36 2.45
CA LEU A 117 0.93 7.14 1.64
C LEU A 117 2.11 7.18 0.67
N PRO A 118 2.62 6.02 0.23
CA PRO A 118 3.53 5.96 -0.91
C PRO A 118 2.86 6.53 -2.17
N THR A 119 3.65 7.17 -3.04
CA THR A 119 3.17 7.72 -4.32
C THR A 119 3.55 6.84 -5.51
N ALA A 120 4.25 5.74 -5.26
CA ALA A 120 4.62 4.71 -6.23
C ALA A 120 4.65 3.35 -5.54
N LEU A 121 4.72 2.28 -6.33
CA LEU A 121 4.96 0.93 -5.83
C LEU A 121 6.26 0.85 -5.02
N SER A 122 6.27 0.00 -3.99
CA SER A 122 7.50 -0.47 -3.35
C SER A 122 8.41 -1.17 -4.37
N ASP A 123 9.71 -1.24 -4.09
CA ASP A 123 10.69 -1.92 -4.96
C ASP A 123 10.30 -3.40 -5.14
N LYS A 124 9.77 -4.05 -4.09
CA LYS A 124 9.22 -5.42 -4.14
C LYS A 124 8.09 -5.50 -5.18
N HIS A 125 7.12 -4.59 -5.09
CA HIS A 125 5.93 -4.63 -5.95
C HIS A 125 6.26 -4.25 -7.41
N GLN A 126 7.22 -3.35 -7.62
CA GLN A 126 7.75 -3.08 -8.97
C GLN A 126 8.36 -4.34 -9.60
N GLY A 127 9.11 -5.13 -8.81
CA GLY A 127 9.65 -6.41 -9.23
C GLY A 127 8.55 -7.39 -9.66
N VAL A 128 7.54 -7.60 -8.80
CA VAL A 128 6.40 -8.48 -9.10
C VAL A 128 5.66 -8.04 -10.36
N LEU A 129 5.35 -6.74 -10.49
CA LEU A 129 4.70 -6.20 -11.68
C LEU A 129 5.51 -6.50 -12.94
N LYS A 130 6.83 -6.27 -12.90
CA LYS A 130 7.72 -6.54 -14.03
C LYS A 130 7.75 -8.02 -14.38
N ASP A 131 7.94 -8.89 -13.39
CA ASP A 131 8.07 -10.34 -13.61
C ASP A 131 6.81 -10.92 -14.26
N VAL A 132 5.62 -10.51 -13.80
CA VAL A 132 4.35 -10.91 -14.43
C VAL A 132 4.20 -10.30 -15.82
N THR A 133 4.49 -9.01 -15.99
CA THR A 133 4.16 -8.29 -17.24
C THR A 133 5.12 -8.53 -18.40
N GLU A 134 6.33 -9.02 -18.12
CA GLU A 134 7.32 -9.47 -19.13
C GLU A 134 6.95 -10.81 -19.76
N GLU A 135 6.20 -11.65 -19.05
CA GLU A 135 5.63 -12.88 -19.60
C GLU A 135 4.55 -12.61 -20.65
N LYS A 136 4.26 -13.63 -21.48
CA LYS A 136 3.32 -13.52 -22.62
C LYS A 136 2.40 -14.72 -22.73
N GLY A 137 1.22 -14.48 -23.28
CA GLY A 137 0.23 -15.53 -23.52
C GLY A 137 -0.12 -16.26 -22.22
N VAL A 138 -0.29 -17.59 -22.31
CA VAL A 138 -0.71 -18.41 -21.17
C VAL A 138 0.25 -18.30 -19.98
N LYS A 139 1.55 -18.09 -20.20
CA LYS A 139 2.53 -17.94 -19.11
C LYS A 139 2.25 -16.70 -18.25
N MET A 140 1.87 -15.59 -18.89
CA MET A 140 1.49 -14.36 -18.17
C MET A 140 0.28 -14.63 -17.28
N ASP A 141 -0.72 -15.33 -17.81
CA ASP A 141 -1.93 -15.68 -17.06
C ASP A 141 -1.60 -16.60 -15.87
N GLN A 142 -0.74 -17.60 -16.06
CA GLN A 142 -0.31 -18.52 -15.00
C GLN A 142 0.46 -17.80 -13.89
N GLU A 143 1.42 -16.95 -14.25
CA GLU A 143 2.22 -16.20 -13.27
C GLU A 143 1.35 -15.20 -12.52
N TYR A 144 0.43 -14.51 -13.21
CA TYR A 144 -0.54 -13.64 -12.56
C TYR A 144 -1.40 -14.38 -11.54
N MET A 145 -1.98 -15.53 -11.90
CA MET A 145 -2.83 -16.30 -10.98
C MET A 145 -2.03 -16.86 -9.80
N LYS A 146 -0.74 -17.17 -9.99
CA LYS A 146 0.17 -17.60 -8.92
C LYS A 146 0.45 -16.45 -7.94
N GLU A 147 0.83 -15.29 -8.45
CA GLU A 147 1.14 -14.14 -7.59
C GLU A 147 -0.12 -13.65 -6.87
N MET A 148 -1.28 -13.61 -7.53
CA MET A 148 -2.54 -13.20 -6.87
C MET A 148 -3.02 -14.19 -5.80
N LEU A 149 -2.77 -15.48 -5.96
CA LEU A 149 -3.07 -16.46 -4.90
C LEU A 149 -2.25 -16.16 -3.64
N LYS A 150 -0.94 -15.98 -3.80
CA LYS A 150 -0.04 -15.67 -2.70
C LYS A 150 -0.37 -14.33 -2.04
N ASP A 151 -0.56 -13.29 -2.85
CA ASP A 151 -0.85 -11.94 -2.38
C ASP A 151 -2.14 -11.90 -1.57
N HIS A 152 -3.20 -12.57 -2.04
CA HIS A 152 -4.48 -12.61 -1.33
C HIS A 152 -4.47 -13.48 -0.07
N GLU A 153 -3.61 -14.50 0.02
CA GLU A 153 -3.38 -15.22 1.29
C GLU A 153 -2.73 -14.30 2.34
N GLU A 154 -1.73 -13.50 1.93
CA GLU A 154 -1.06 -12.50 2.76
C GLU A 154 -2.05 -11.39 3.17
N ASP A 155 -2.77 -10.79 2.22
CA ASP A 155 -3.70 -9.69 2.45
C ASP A 155 -4.88 -10.06 3.35
N VAL A 156 -5.47 -11.25 3.19
CA VAL A 156 -6.54 -11.71 4.10
C VAL A 156 -6.02 -11.74 5.54
N LYS A 157 -4.78 -12.19 5.74
CA LYS A 157 -4.16 -12.21 7.07
C LYS A 157 -3.90 -10.79 7.57
N GLU A 158 -3.28 -9.94 6.77
CA GLU A 158 -2.91 -8.57 7.17
C GLU A 158 -4.14 -7.70 7.49
N PHE A 159 -5.17 -7.75 6.65
CA PHE A 159 -6.42 -7.02 6.89
C PHE A 159 -7.21 -7.59 8.08
N THR A 160 -7.17 -8.91 8.29
CA THR A 160 -7.77 -9.52 9.50
C THR A 160 -7.03 -9.05 10.75
N ASP A 161 -5.69 -9.05 10.73
CA ASP A 161 -4.86 -8.55 11.83
C ASP A 161 -5.17 -7.07 12.12
N ALA A 162 -5.19 -6.22 11.09
CA ALA A 162 -5.49 -4.79 11.23
C ALA A 162 -6.92 -4.53 11.73
N SER A 163 -7.90 -5.36 11.36
CA SER A 163 -9.27 -5.28 11.88
C SER A 163 -9.37 -5.52 13.39
N ILE A 164 -8.32 -6.02 14.02
CA ILE A 164 -8.26 -6.29 15.47
C ILE A 164 -7.27 -5.32 16.13
N LYS A 165 -6.07 -5.22 15.57
CA LYS A 165 -4.89 -4.56 16.16
C LYS A 165 -4.82 -3.07 15.91
N ALA A 166 -5.43 -2.56 14.84
CA ALA A 166 -5.39 -1.14 14.53
C ALA A 166 -5.86 -0.30 15.72
N SER A 167 -5.17 0.79 15.98
CA SER A 167 -5.45 1.65 17.13
C SER A 167 -6.58 2.63 16.82
N ASP A 168 -6.60 3.16 15.60
CA ASP A 168 -7.64 4.04 15.12
C ASP A 168 -8.90 3.26 14.67
N PRO A 169 -10.09 3.65 15.17
CA PRO A 169 -11.33 2.93 14.87
C PRO A 169 -11.75 3.00 13.39
N ASP A 170 -11.41 4.07 12.65
CA ASP A 170 -11.74 4.18 11.23
C ASP A 170 -10.82 3.25 10.40
N ILE A 171 -9.55 3.12 10.78
CA ILE A 171 -8.61 2.18 10.14
C ILE A 171 -9.03 0.74 10.40
N LYS A 172 -9.43 0.43 11.64
CA LYS A 172 -10.00 -0.86 11.99
C LYS A 172 -11.23 -1.21 11.16
N ALA A 173 -12.15 -0.26 11.00
CA ALA A 173 -13.35 -0.43 10.21
C ALA A 173 -13.05 -0.61 8.71
N PHE A 174 -12.09 0.15 8.16
CA PHE A 174 -11.62 -0.01 6.79
C PHE A 174 -11.05 -1.41 6.54
N ALA A 175 -10.19 -1.89 7.44
CA ALA A 175 -9.62 -3.22 7.35
C ALA A 175 -10.71 -4.29 7.40
N ALA A 176 -11.60 -4.23 8.40
CA ALA A 176 -12.71 -5.16 8.57
C ALA A 176 -13.66 -5.21 7.35
N LYS A 177 -13.95 -4.06 6.75
CA LYS A 177 -14.82 -3.94 5.57
C LYS A 177 -14.23 -4.65 4.34
N ASN A 178 -12.91 -4.66 4.19
CA ASN A 178 -12.25 -5.24 3.02
C ASN A 178 -11.97 -6.75 3.16
N VAL A 179 -11.91 -7.30 4.39
CA VAL A 179 -11.68 -8.75 4.61
C VAL A 179 -12.62 -9.66 3.79
N PRO A 180 -13.94 -9.43 3.71
CA PRO A 180 -14.82 -10.29 2.91
C PRO A 180 -14.54 -10.24 1.41
N VAL A 181 -14.09 -9.09 0.89
CA VAL A 181 -13.74 -8.90 -0.51
C VAL A 181 -12.46 -9.67 -0.84
N LEU A 182 -11.43 -9.52 -0.01
CA LEU A 182 -10.15 -10.25 -0.15
C LEU A 182 -10.36 -11.77 -0.07
N LYS A 183 -11.23 -12.24 0.83
CA LYS A 183 -11.60 -13.67 0.90
C LYS A 183 -12.33 -14.15 -0.35
N MET A 184 -13.23 -13.34 -0.90
CA MET A 184 -13.89 -13.66 -2.16
C MET A 184 -12.88 -13.78 -3.30
N HIS A 185 -11.91 -12.87 -3.38
CA HIS A 185 -10.86 -12.91 -4.39
C HIS A 185 -9.95 -14.14 -4.21
N LEU A 186 -9.54 -14.45 -2.98
CA LEU A 186 -8.79 -15.68 -2.66
C LEU A 186 -9.54 -16.95 -3.10
N ASP A 187 -10.84 -17.02 -2.83
CA ASP A 187 -11.70 -18.13 -3.27
C ASP A 187 -11.79 -18.20 -4.80
N MET A 188 -11.85 -17.06 -5.48
CA MET A 188 -11.89 -16.99 -6.95
C MET A 188 -10.59 -17.51 -7.56
N VAL A 189 -9.44 -16.98 -7.14
CA VAL A 189 -8.13 -17.39 -7.69
C VAL A 189 -7.85 -18.87 -7.39
N THR A 190 -8.21 -19.36 -6.20
CA THR A 190 -8.10 -20.80 -5.84
C THR A 190 -8.89 -21.69 -6.79
N LYS A 191 -10.10 -21.27 -7.21
CA LYS A 191 -10.96 -22.05 -8.13
C LYS A 191 -10.53 -21.93 -9.58
N MET A 192 -10.06 -20.76 -10.00
CA MET A 192 -9.74 -20.44 -11.39
C MET A 192 -8.33 -20.88 -11.79
N LYS A 193 -7.36 -20.82 -10.87
CA LYS A 193 -5.96 -21.11 -11.16
C LYS A 193 -5.74 -22.51 -11.78
N PRO A 194 -6.37 -23.61 -11.32
CA PRO A 194 -6.19 -24.92 -11.96
C PRO A 194 -6.62 -24.95 -13.44
N THR A 195 -7.67 -24.21 -13.80
CA THR A 195 -8.13 -24.09 -15.20
C THR A 195 -7.11 -23.33 -16.05
N VAL A 196 -6.54 -22.25 -15.51
CA VAL A 196 -5.49 -21.44 -16.16
C VAL A 196 -4.19 -22.23 -16.30
N ASP A 197 -3.79 -22.98 -15.27
CA ASP A 197 -2.60 -23.84 -15.29
C ASP A 197 -2.71 -24.97 -16.33
N ALA A 198 -3.92 -25.45 -16.63
CA ALA A 198 -4.16 -26.49 -17.64
C ALA A 198 -4.17 -25.97 -19.09
N ALA A 199 -4.20 -24.64 -19.30
CA ALA A 199 -4.14 -24.05 -20.64
C ALA A 199 -2.74 -24.24 -21.26
N LYS A 200 -2.68 -24.34 -22.59
CA LYS A 200 -1.46 -24.57 -23.38
C LYS A 200 -1.14 -23.39 -24.29
#